data_AF-A0A5C6Q307-F1
#
_entry.id   AF-A0A5C6Q307-F1
#
_cell.length_a   1.000
_cell.length_b   1.000
_cell.length_c   1.000
_cell.angle_alpha   90.00
_cell.angle_beta   90.00
_cell.angle_gamma   90.00
#
_symmetry.space_group_name_H-M   'P 1'
#
loop_
_entity.id
_entity.type
_entity.pdbx_description
1 polymer ?
#
loop_
_entity_poly.entity_id
_entity_poly.type
_entity_poly.pdbx_seq_one_letter_code
_entity_poly.pdbx_strand_id
1 'polypeptide(L)'
;MIFLRIALIIIVALLIGCASSHMKQYLNKDVREVAIDNGPPMNAFDMGDGRRVFQWRWGGGTYVIPETNNLSGNVTVSGNTAWYSATTIKTGGGTVSSMGCVLSYFAFWDKEKNAWVVKDYRVPKQLVC
;
A
#
# COMPACT_ATOMS: atom_id res chain seq x y z
N MET A 1 35.85 20.32 14.60
CA MET A 1 35.47 19.34 13.55
C MET A 1 34.87 18.04 14.10
N ILE A 2 35.27 17.56 15.30
CA ILE A 2 34.71 16.32 15.91
C ILE A 2 33.21 16.45 16.26
N PHE A 3 32.78 17.60 16.81
CA PHE A 3 31.39 17.84 17.21
C PHE A 3 30.40 17.84 16.04
N LEU A 4 30.80 18.38 14.88
CA LEU A 4 29.97 18.38 13.66
C LEU A 4 29.78 16.96 13.11
N ARG A 5 30.81 16.11 13.23
CA ARG A 5 30.74 14.69 12.82
C ARG A 5 29.83 13.88 13.74
N ILE A 6 29.87 14.14 15.05
CA ILE A 6 28.98 13.48 16.02
C ILE A 6 27.52 13.89 15.78
N ALA A 7 27.26 15.18 15.54
CA ALA A 7 25.92 15.66 15.21
C ALA A 7 25.37 15.01 13.92
N LEU A 8 26.21 14.85 12.90
CA LEU A 8 25.83 14.19 11.65
C LEU A 8 25.48 12.71 11.85
N ILE A 9 26.23 11.99 12.68
CA ILE A 9 25.99 10.57 12.99
C ILE A 9 24.66 10.39 13.74
N ILE A 10 24.34 11.28 14.68
CA ILE A 10 23.08 11.23 15.45
C ILE A 10 21.89 11.48 14.53
N ILE A 11 21.98 12.45 13.60
CA ILE A 11 20.92 12.73 12.62
C ILE A 11 20.68 11.53 11.70
N VAL A 12 21.75 10.91 11.19
CA VAL A 12 21.65 9.71 10.35
C VAL A 12 21.03 8.53 11.12
N ALA A 13 21.37 8.37 12.41
CA ALA A 13 20.79 7.32 13.25
C ALA A 13 19.28 7.51 13.52
N LEU A 14 18.80 8.75 13.61
CA LEU A 14 17.38 9.07 13.78
C LEU A 14 16.55 8.78 12.53
N LEU A 15 17.15 8.83 11.34
CA LEU A 15 16.46 8.63 10.06
C LEU A 15 16.21 7.13 9.73
N ILE A 16 16.91 6.19 10.38
CA ILE A 16 16.80 4.75 10.12
C ILE A 16 15.52 4.13 10.72
N GLY A 17 14.76 4.87 11.54
CA GLY A 17 13.55 4.38 12.23
C GLY A 17 12.23 4.44 11.43
N CYS A 18 12.24 4.92 10.19
CA CYS A 18 11.01 5.37 9.52
C CYS A 18 10.12 4.28 8.88
N ALA A 19 10.49 2.99 8.94
CA ALA A 19 9.78 1.94 8.21
C ALA A 19 8.66 1.19 9.00
N SER A 20 8.27 1.64 10.20
CA SER A 20 7.19 0.98 10.98
C SER A 20 6.42 1.93 11.93
N SER A 21 6.61 3.25 11.82
CA SER A 21 6.00 4.22 12.74
C SER A 21 4.48 4.16 12.76
N HIS A 22 3.85 3.95 11.59
CA HIS A 22 2.39 3.97 11.46
C HIS A 22 1.70 2.87 12.29
N MET A 23 2.24 1.65 12.37
CA MET A 23 1.60 0.60 13.18
C MET A 23 1.86 0.76 14.68
N LYS A 24 3.07 1.22 15.04
CA LYS A 24 3.50 1.36 16.44
C LYS A 24 2.62 2.32 17.24
N GLN A 25 2.07 3.36 16.60
CA GLN A 25 1.25 4.37 17.28
C GLN A 25 -0.05 3.81 17.86
N TYR A 26 -0.48 2.62 17.43
CA TYR A 26 -1.70 1.96 17.89
C TYR A 26 -1.44 0.96 19.03
N LEU A 27 -0.19 0.71 19.40
CA LEU A 27 0.11 -0.14 20.55
C LEU A 27 -0.51 0.40 21.83
N ASN A 28 -1.12 -0.48 22.60
CA ASN A 28 -1.87 -0.21 23.84
C ASN A 28 -3.09 0.71 23.69
N LYS A 29 -3.48 1.03 22.45
CA LYS A 29 -4.74 1.71 22.14
C LYS A 29 -5.84 0.71 21.83
N ASP A 30 -7.05 1.21 21.86
CA ASP A 30 -8.20 0.50 21.33
C ASP A 30 -8.02 0.24 19.83
N VAL A 31 -8.37 -0.96 19.38
CA VAL A 31 -8.38 -1.30 17.95
C VAL A 31 -9.32 -0.39 17.14
N ARG A 32 -10.33 0.20 17.78
CA ARG A 32 -11.23 1.19 17.17
C ARG A 32 -10.48 2.42 16.66
N GLU A 33 -9.35 2.80 17.26
CA GLU A 33 -8.50 3.88 16.75
C GLU A 33 -7.92 3.54 15.37
N VAL A 34 -7.49 2.27 15.17
CA VAL A 34 -7.04 1.79 13.86
C VAL A 34 -8.18 1.86 12.85
N ALA A 35 -9.39 1.49 13.28
CA ALA A 35 -10.57 1.49 12.42
C ALA A 35 -11.07 2.91 12.05
N ILE A 36 -10.89 3.89 12.93
CA ILE A 36 -11.18 5.30 12.66
C ILE A 36 -10.26 5.82 11.55
N ASP A 37 -8.96 5.50 11.63
CA ASP A 37 -7.98 6.01 10.67
C ASP A 37 -7.97 5.25 9.34
N ASN A 38 -8.14 3.92 9.37
CA ASN A 38 -7.96 3.04 8.20
C ASN A 38 -9.26 2.41 7.68
N GLY A 39 -10.41 2.75 8.27
CA GLY A 39 -11.69 2.13 7.96
C GLY A 39 -11.86 0.74 8.59
N PRO A 40 -12.94 0.01 8.26
CA PRO A 40 -13.21 -1.29 8.86
C PRO A 40 -12.13 -2.33 8.53
N PRO A 41 -11.82 -3.26 9.45
CA PRO A 41 -10.88 -4.34 9.18
C PRO A 41 -11.42 -5.25 8.07
N MET A 42 -10.52 -5.75 7.22
CA MET A 42 -10.87 -6.68 6.15
C MET A 42 -11.16 -8.09 6.70
N ASN A 43 -10.52 -8.47 7.81
CA ASN A 43 -10.74 -9.72 8.52
C ASN A 43 -10.59 -9.51 10.03
N ALA A 44 -11.37 -10.26 10.81
CA ALA A 44 -11.20 -10.35 12.25
C ALA A 44 -11.47 -11.79 12.73
N PHE A 45 -10.52 -12.40 13.44
CA PHE A 45 -10.63 -13.79 13.89
C PHE A 45 -9.87 -14.03 15.20
N ASP A 46 -10.35 -15.00 15.98
CA ASP A 46 -9.75 -15.38 17.26
C ASP A 46 -8.65 -16.43 17.05
N MET A 47 -7.55 -16.32 17.82
CA MET A 47 -6.39 -17.23 17.72
C MET A 47 -6.45 -18.44 18.66
N GLY A 48 -7.47 -18.53 19.51
CA GLY A 48 -7.63 -19.61 20.50
C GLY A 48 -6.83 -19.44 21.80
N ASP A 49 -5.87 -18.51 21.85
CA ASP A 49 -5.08 -18.16 23.05
C ASP A 49 -5.59 -16.88 23.76
N GLY A 50 -6.84 -16.51 23.48
CA GLY A 50 -7.47 -15.28 23.98
C GLY A 50 -7.12 -14.01 23.19
N ARG A 51 -6.23 -14.09 22.19
CA ARG A 51 -6.00 -13.00 21.24
C ARG A 51 -7.03 -13.02 20.13
N ARG A 52 -7.40 -11.81 19.70
CA ARG A 52 -8.11 -11.56 18.45
C ARG A 52 -7.22 -10.80 17.49
N VAL A 53 -7.18 -11.25 16.25
CA VAL A 53 -6.43 -10.60 15.16
C VAL A 53 -7.38 -9.78 14.33
N PHE A 54 -6.98 -8.55 14.06
CA PHE A 54 -7.66 -7.65 13.14
C PHE A 54 -6.71 -7.31 12.00
N GLN A 55 -7.19 -7.43 10.76
CA GLN A 55 -6.37 -7.25 9.57
C GLN A 55 -6.85 -6.11 8.70
N TRP A 56 -5.89 -5.35 8.14
CA TRP A 56 -6.13 -4.30 7.16
C TRP A 56 -5.24 -4.50 5.95
N ARG A 57 -5.69 -3.99 4.80
CA ARG A 57 -4.88 -3.90 3.60
C ARG A 57 -4.25 -2.52 3.54
N TRP A 58 -2.92 -2.49 3.51
CA TRP A 58 -2.13 -1.28 3.35
C TRP A 58 -1.52 -1.23 1.96
N GLY A 59 -1.76 -0.13 1.25
CA GLY A 59 -1.32 0.03 -0.12
C GLY A 59 -1.90 -1.03 -1.07
N GLY A 60 -1.23 -1.19 -2.21
CA GLY A 60 -1.76 -1.97 -3.32
C GLY A 60 -2.84 -1.24 -4.11
N GLY A 61 -3.39 -1.92 -5.11
CA GLY A 61 -4.34 -1.34 -6.05
C GLY A 61 -4.04 -1.74 -7.48
N THR A 62 -4.96 -1.45 -8.39
CA THR A 62 -4.76 -1.63 -9.82
C THR A 62 -4.57 -0.25 -10.44
N TYR A 63 -3.45 -0.03 -11.11
CA TYR A 63 -3.19 1.18 -11.88
C TYR A 63 -3.07 0.84 -13.36
N VAL A 64 -3.60 1.73 -14.19
CA VAL A 64 -3.53 1.63 -15.64
C VAL A 64 -2.26 2.30 -16.13
N ILE A 65 -1.47 1.58 -16.93
CA ILE A 65 -0.35 2.18 -17.64
C ILE A 65 -0.92 2.91 -18.86
N PRO A 66 -0.51 4.17 -19.10
CA PRO A 66 -0.97 4.90 -20.27
C PRO A 66 -0.65 4.13 -21.56
N GLU A 67 -1.61 4.12 -22.47
CA GLU A 67 -1.47 3.54 -23.81
C GLU A 67 -1.13 4.66 -24.79
N THR A 68 -0.04 4.49 -25.55
CA THR A 68 0.30 5.38 -26.66
C THR A 68 -0.03 4.68 -27.96
N ASN A 69 -0.90 5.31 -28.76
CA ASN A 69 -1.28 4.84 -30.08
C ASN A 69 -0.53 5.65 -31.14
N ASN A 70 0.36 5.00 -31.89
CA ASN A 70 0.96 5.58 -33.09
C ASN A 70 0.19 5.12 -34.32
N LEU A 71 -0.54 6.05 -34.93
CA LEU A 71 -1.27 5.81 -36.16
C LEU A 71 -0.41 6.26 -37.35
N SER A 72 -0.05 5.32 -38.22
CA SER A 72 0.61 5.61 -39.48
C SER A 72 -0.30 5.15 -40.62
N GLY A 73 -0.60 6.02 -41.58
CA GLY A 73 -1.51 5.69 -42.66
C GLY A 73 -1.15 6.38 -43.96
N ASN A 74 -1.65 5.82 -45.05
CA ASN A 74 -1.48 6.33 -46.40
C ASN A 74 -2.86 6.57 -47.04
N VAL A 75 -2.97 7.66 -47.79
CA VAL A 75 -4.18 8.00 -48.55
C VAL A 75 -3.91 7.69 -50.02
N THR A 76 -4.76 6.88 -50.63
CA THR A 76 -4.70 6.60 -52.07
C THR A 76 -5.96 7.13 -52.73
N VAL A 77 -5.81 8.01 -53.72
CA VAL A 77 -6.93 8.64 -54.43
C VAL A 77 -7.14 7.93 -55.75
N SER A 78 -8.38 7.50 -56.04
CA SER A 78 -8.77 6.87 -57.31
C SER A 78 -10.07 7.52 -57.81
N GLY A 79 -9.98 8.28 -58.91
CA GLY A 79 -11.10 9.08 -59.41
C GLY A 79 -11.60 10.12 -58.39
N ASN A 80 -12.91 10.17 -58.17
CA ASN A 80 -13.54 11.04 -57.16
C ASN A 80 -13.56 10.43 -55.75
N THR A 81 -12.88 9.30 -55.51
CA THR A 81 -12.90 8.57 -54.24
C THR A 81 -11.51 8.53 -53.62
N ALA A 82 -11.42 8.79 -52.31
CA ALA A 82 -10.19 8.67 -51.54
C ALA A 82 -10.29 7.49 -50.57
N TRP A 83 -9.32 6.58 -50.64
CA TRP A 83 -9.21 5.43 -49.76
C TRP A 83 -8.12 5.68 -48.72
N TYR A 84 -8.47 5.53 -47.45
CA TYR A 84 -7.54 5.66 -46.34
C TYR A 84 -7.22 4.28 -45.77
N SER A 85 -5.94 3.93 -45.72
CA SER A 85 -5.45 2.73 -45.07
C SER A 85 -4.46 3.13 -43.99
N ALA A 86 -4.68 2.65 -42.76
CA ALA A 86 -3.79 2.94 -41.64
C ALA A 86 -3.48 1.71 -40.80
N THR A 87 -2.27 1.72 -40.25
CA THR A 87 -1.75 0.75 -39.32
C THR A 87 -1.56 1.45 -37.97
N THR A 88 -2.11 0.84 -36.91
CA THR A 88 -1.97 1.35 -35.54
C THR A 88 -0.98 0.49 -34.78
N ILE A 89 0.10 1.09 -34.27
CA ILE A 89 1.02 0.45 -33.33
C ILE A 89 0.63 0.91 -31.93
N LYS A 90 0.26 -0.05 -31.08
CA LYS A 90 -0.07 0.17 -29.67
C LYS A 90 1.16 -0.12 -28.82
N THR A 91 1.65 0.86 -28.09
CA THR A 91 2.78 0.70 -27.16
C THR A 91 2.35 1.09 -25.75
N GLY A 92 2.59 0.19 -24.78
CA GLY A 92 2.04 0.33 -23.44
C GLY A 92 0.62 -0.21 -23.34
N GLY A 93 -0.16 0.32 -22.40
CA GLY A 93 -1.48 -0.21 -22.06
C GLY A 93 -1.41 -1.45 -21.18
N GLY A 94 -2.40 -1.59 -20.29
CA GLY A 94 -2.51 -2.70 -19.35
C GLY A 94 -2.80 -2.26 -17.92
N THR A 95 -3.17 -3.23 -17.09
CA THR A 95 -3.41 -3.02 -15.67
C THR A 95 -2.30 -3.70 -14.87
N VAL A 96 -1.56 -2.92 -14.10
CA VAL A 96 -0.62 -3.45 -13.12
C VAL A 96 -1.34 -3.50 -11.78
N SER A 97 -1.51 -4.71 -11.24
CA SER A 97 -2.12 -4.94 -9.93
C SER A 97 -1.03 -5.19 -8.89
N SER A 98 -1.02 -4.36 -7.85
CA SER A 98 -0.24 -4.59 -6.64
C SER A 98 -1.14 -5.17 -5.54
N MET A 99 -0.74 -6.30 -4.97
CA MET A 99 -1.51 -6.99 -3.92
C MET A 99 -1.57 -6.19 -2.62
N GLY A 100 -0.65 -5.25 -2.38
CA GLY A 100 -0.56 -4.52 -1.11
C GLY A 100 -0.16 -5.44 0.06
N CYS A 101 -0.04 -4.87 1.26
CA CYS A 101 0.38 -5.59 2.45
C CYS A 101 -0.78 -5.84 3.42
N VAL A 102 -0.87 -7.05 3.96
CA VAL A 102 -1.85 -7.38 5.00
C VAL A 102 -1.26 -7.08 6.37
N LEU A 103 -1.64 -5.94 6.94
CA LEU A 103 -1.26 -5.55 8.28
C LEU A 103 -2.12 -6.29 9.30
N SER A 104 -1.49 -6.94 10.29
CA SER A 104 -2.21 -7.67 11.35
C SER A 104 -1.94 -7.03 12.71
N TYR A 105 -3.00 -6.71 13.44
CA TYR A 105 -2.93 -6.24 14.82
C TYR A 105 -3.48 -7.32 15.75
N PHE A 106 -2.71 -7.67 16.77
CA PHE A 106 -3.09 -8.63 17.80
C PHE A 106 -3.61 -7.86 19.00
N ALA A 107 -4.87 -8.08 19.34
CA ALA A 107 -5.52 -7.42 20.46
C ALA A 107 -6.01 -8.44 21.50
N PHE A 108 -6.06 -7.99 22.74
CA PHE A 108 -6.69 -8.72 23.84
C PHE A 108 -7.89 -7.93 24.35
N TRP A 109 -8.90 -8.65 24.82
CA TRP A 109 -10.05 -8.02 25.45
C TRP A 109 -9.67 -7.46 26.82
N ASP A 110 -9.83 -6.15 26.98
CA ASP A 110 -9.67 -5.44 28.24
C ASP A 110 -11.06 -5.18 28.84
N LYS A 111 -11.35 -5.83 29.98
CA LYS A 111 -12.65 -5.75 30.64
C LYS A 111 -12.92 -4.37 31.25
N GLU A 112 -11.88 -3.68 31.72
CA GLU A 112 -12.03 -2.36 32.34
C GLU A 112 -12.37 -1.31 31.29
N LYS A 113 -11.77 -1.43 30.10
CA LYS A 113 -12.02 -0.53 28.97
C LYS A 113 -13.19 -0.98 28.09
N ASN A 114 -13.72 -2.19 28.31
CA ASN A 114 -14.74 -2.83 27.49
C ASN A 114 -14.37 -2.77 25.99
N ALA A 115 -13.11 -3.13 25.69
CA ALA A 115 -12.47 -2.85 24.42
C ALA A 115 -11.41 -3.90 24.03
N TRP A 116 -11.17 -4.03 22.72
CA TRP A 116 -10.03 -4.78 22.20
C TRP A 116 -8.79 -3.88 22.17
N VAL A 117 -7.80 -4.16 23.01
CA VAL A 117 -6.58 -3.35 23.12
C VAL A 117 -5.46 -4.03 22.34
N VAL A 118 -4.86 -3.30 21.40
CA VAL A 118 -3.75 -3.77 20.58
C VAL A 118 -2.51 -3.96 21.46
N LYS A 119 -1.90 -5.14 21.40
CA LYS A 119 -0.68 -5.49 22.15
C LYS A 119 0.51 -5.80 21.27
N ASP A 120 0.26 -6.28 20.05
CA ASP A 120 1.31 -6.60 19.11
C ASP A 120 0.82 -6.36 17.68
N TYR A 121 1.73 -6.31 16.72
CA TYR A 121 1.42 -6.18 15.31
C TYR A 121 2.41 -6.94 14.43
N ARG A 122 1.96 -7.36 13.25
CA ARG A 122 2.78 -8.07 12.26
C ARG A 122 2.57 -7.48 10.88
N VAL A 123 3.69 -7.19 10.23
CA VAL A 123 3.78 -6.87 8.81
C VAL A 123 4.34 -8.10 8.08
N PRO A 124 3.79 -8.48 6.91
CA PRO A 124 4.35 -9.54 6.10
C PRO A 124 5.77 -9.16 5.64
N LYS A 125 6.70 -10.12 5.65
CA LYS A 125 8.09 -9.94 5.21
C LYS A 125 8.22 -9.91 3.67
N GLN A 126 7.30 -9.26 2.98
CA GLN A 126 7.39 -9.12 1.52
C GLN A 126 8.31 -7.94 1.19
N LEU A 127 9.00 -8.03 0.05
CA LEU A 127 10.08 -7.11 -0.34
C LEU A 127 9.60 -5.68 -0.62
N VAL A 128 8.29 -5.46 -0.79
CA VAL A 128 7.70 -4.14 -1.01
C VAL A 128 6.34 -4.06 -0.32
N CYS A 129 6.30 -3.26 0.75
CA CYS A 129 5.16 -2.45 1.16
C CYS A 129 5.58 -0.99 0.92
#